data_AF-A0A0C2JQK1-F1
#
_entry.id   AF-A0A0C2JQK1-F1
#
_cell.length_a   1.000
_cell.length_b   1.000
_cell.length_c   1.000
_cell.angle_alpha   90.00
_cell.angle_beta   90.00
_cell.angle_gamma   90.00
#
_symmetry.space_group_name_H-M   'P 1'
#
loop_
_entity.id
_entity.type
_entity.pdbx_description
1 polymer ?
#
loop_
_entity_poly.entity_id
_entity_poly.type
_entity_poly.pdbx_seq_one_letter_code
_entity_poly.pdbx_strand_id
1 'polypeptide(L)'
;MTLESLLGAFEYRLDEFEKEKNNVALFTNPFLFPESKIYKLHENLQLEIFKLTYNSIFQSRILEQSVKPSHDHIVSFWQQLPAEQVQNMRSFAQKYLCRFGSTNR
;
A
#
# COMPACT_ATOMS: atom_id res chain seq x y z
N MET A 1 29.10 8.38 -20.79
CA MET A 1 27.69 8.65 -20.45
C MET A 1 27.08 9.40 -21.62
N THR A 2 26.16 8.80 -22.35
CA THR A 2 25.47 9.42 -23.49
C THR A 2 24.18 10.11 -23.02
N LEU A 3 23.68 11.09 -23.77
CA LEU A 3 22.40 11.76 -23.46
C LEU A 3 21.26 10.74 -23.30
N GLU A 4 21.27 9.69 -24.13
CA GLU A 4 20.33 8.57 -24.09
C GLU A 4 20.40 7.79 -22.77
N SER A 5 21.62 7.51 -22.26
CA SER A 5 21.79 6.85 -20.96
C SER A 5 21.30 7.70 -19.79
N LEU A 6 21.38 9.03 -19.92
CA LEU A 6 20.88 9.96 -18.90
C LEU A 6 19.35 10.02 -18.90
N LEU A 7 18.73 10.09 -20.08
CA LEU A 7 17.27 10.07 -20.25
C LEU A 7 16.67 8.78 -19.70
N GLY A 8 17.24 7.62 -20.06
CA GLY A 8 16.81 6.33 -19.52
C GLY A 8 16.94 6.27 -17.99
N ALA A 9 17.99 6.86 -17.41
CA ALA A 9 18.15 6.93 -15.95
C ALA A 9 17.16 7.89 -15.26
N PHE A 10 16.62 8.89 -15.97
CA PHE A 10 15.55 9.74 -15.46
C PHE A 10 14.19 9.05 -15.53
N GLU A 11 13.87 8.41 -16.66
CA GLU A 11 12.64 7.64 -16.84
C GLU A 11 12.53 6.55 -15.78
N TYR A 12 13.61 5.80 -15.54
CA TYR A 12 13.67 4.79 -14.49
C TYR A 12 13.37 5.36 -13.10
N ARG A 13 14.00 6.49 -12.75
CA ARG A 13 13.79 7.14 -11.44
C ARG A 13 12.38 7.70 -11.27
N LEU A 14 11.78 8.20 -12.35
CA LEU A 14 10.39 8.66 -12.33
C LEU A 14 9.43 7.49 -12.12
N ASP A 15 9.67 6.35 -12.77
CA ASP A 15 8.88 5.13 -12.56
C ASP A 15 9.00 4.62 -11.12
N GLU A 16 10.22 4.58 -10.55
CA GLU A 16 10.43 4.24 -9.14
C GLU A 16 9.67 5.18 -8.19
N PHE A 17 9.69 6.48 -8.45
CA PHE A 17 8.99 7.46 -7.64
C PHE A 17 7.47 7.29 -7.70
N GLU A 18 6.93 7.05 -8.90
CA GLU A 18 5.50 6.80 -9.08
C GLU A 18 5.05 5.50 -8.40
N LYS A 19 5.85 4.44 -8.53
CA LYS A 19 5.65 3.17 -7.83
C LYS A 19 5.63 3.37 -6.32
N GLU A 20 6.59 4.12 -5.78
CA GLU A 20 6.66 4.39 -4.35
C GLU A 20 5.46 5.18 -3.84
N LYS A 21 5.04 6.22 -4.58
CA LYS A 21 3.82 6.97 -4.27
C LYS A 21 2.58 6.07 -4.22
N ASN A 22 2.46 5.15 -5.17
CA ASN A 22 1.37 4.19 -5.21
C ASN A 22 1.42 3.24 -4.02
N ASN A 23 2.60 2.75 -3.65
CA ASN A 23 2.75 1.87 -2.50
C ASN A 23 2.38 2.57 -1.19
N VAL A 24 2.78 3.82 -1.00
CA VAL A 24 2.41 4.61 0.19
C VAL A 24 0.89 4.83 0.24
N ALA A 25 0.24 5.10 -0.89
CA ALA A 25 -1.21 5.23 -0.97
C ALA A 25 -1.91 3.91 -0.58
N LEU A 26 -1.44 2.79 -1.13
CA LEU A 26 -1.94 1.45 -0.81
C LEU A 26 -1.76 1.10 0.68
N PHE A 27 -0.62 1.45 1.27
CA PHE A 27 -0.33 1.27 2.69
C PHE A 27 -1.24 2.12 3.59
N THR A 28 -1.50 3.37 3.20
CA THR A 28 -2.27 4.31 4.00
C THR A 28 -3.76 3.95 3.98
N ASN A 29 -4.29 3.62 2.80
CA ASN A 29 -5.67 3.22 2.66
C ASN A 29 -5.85 2.34 1.40
N PRO A 30 -5.91 0.99 1.55
CA PRO A 30 -6.08 0.09 0.42
C PRO A 30 -7.46 0.18 -0.23
N PHE A 31 -8.47 0.74 0.44
CA PHE A 31 -9.85 0.87 -0.08
C PHE A 31 -10.02 2.08 -0.99
N LEU A 32 -9.19 3.12 -0.80
CA LEU A 32 -9.15 4.28 -1.69
C LEU A 32 -8.11 4.09 -2.81
N PHE A 33 -7.43 2.94 -2.85
CA PHE A 33 -6.45 2.67 -3.89
C PHE A 33 -7.16 2.40 -5.22
N PRO A 34 -6.86 3.15 -6.30
CA PRO A 34 -7.60 3.01 -7.55
C PRO A 34 -7.49 1.61 -8.13
N GLU A 35 -8.62 1.05 -8.55
CA GLU A 35 -8.68 -0.30 -9.12
C GLU A 35 -7.77 -0.48 -10.34
N SER A 36 -7.69 0.54 -11.20
CA SER A 36 -6.78 0.56 -12.35
C SER A 36 -5.29 0.43 -11.97
N LYS A 37 -4.92 0.81 -10.74
CA LYS A 37 -3.58 0.64 -10.20
C LYS A 37 -3.39 -0.72 -9.52
N ILE A 38 -4.45 -1.35 -9.03
CA ILE A 38 -4.39 -2.71 -8.46
C ILE A 38 -3.88 -3.68 -9.53
N TYR A 39 -4.41 -3.60 -10.76
CA TYR A 39 -3.99 -4.46 -11.87
C TYR A 39 -2.52 -4.33 -12.28
N LYS A 40 -1.81 -3.30 -11.81
CA LYS A 40 -0.36 -3.10 -12.04
C LYS A 40 0.52 -3.71 -10.96
N LEU A 41 -0.07 -4.26 -9.89
CA LEU A 41 0.65 -4.88 -8.78
C LEU A 41 0.97 -6.35 -9.05
N HIS A 42 1.77 -6.97 -8.18
CA HIS A 42 2.01 -8.42 -8.24
C HIS A 42 0.71 -9.20 -7.98
N GLU A 43 0.46 -10.29 -8.72
CA GLU A 43 -0.79 -11.06 -8.70
C GLU A 43 -1.28 -11.42 -7.28
N ASN A 44 -0.37 -11.90 -6.42
CA ASN A 44 -0.69 -12.22 -5.03
C ASN A 44 -1.20 -11.01 -4.23
N LEU A 45 -0.64 -9.82 -4.46
CA LEU A 45 -1.11 -8.58 -3.83
C LEU A 45 -2.47 -8.19 -4.41
N GLN A 46 -2.68 -8.32 -5.72
CA GLN A 46 -3.96 -8.01 -6.35
C GLN A 46 -5.10 -8.82 -5.71
N LEU A 47 -4.92 -10.14 -5.61
CA LEU A 47 -5.91 -11.05 -5.05
C LEU A 47 -6.25 -10.69 -3.60
N GLU A 48 -5.24 -10.41 -2.78
CA GLU A 48 -5.44 -10.05 -1.39
C GLU A 48 -6.07 -8.67 -1.21
N ILE A 49 -5.73 -7.70 -2.06
CA ILE A 49 -6.37 -6.38 -2.06
C ILE A 49 -7.84 -6.54 -2.40
N PHE A 50 -8.20 -7.27 -3.46
CA PHE A 50 -9.60 -7.50 -3.80
C PHE A 50 -10.34 -8.21 -2.67
N LYS A 51 -9.77 -9.26 -2.07
CA LYS A 51 -10.37 -9.93 -0.90
C LYS A 51 -10.63 -8.96 0.24
N LEU A 52 -9.70 -8.04 0.48
CA LEU A 52 -9.77 -7.07 1.56
C LEU A 52 -10.77 -5.94 1.26
N THR A 53 -10.78 -5.42 0.04
CA THR A 53 -11.68 -4.34 -0.39
C THR A 53 -13.11 -4.81 -0.54
N TYR A 54 -13.37 -6.08 -0.90
CA TYR A 54 -14.72 -6.65 -0.99
C TYR A 54 -15.25 -7.25 0.32
N ASN A 55 -14.46 -7.24 1.39
CA ASN A 55 -14.90 -7.72 2.69
C ASN A 55 -15.76 -6.66 3.39
N SER A 56 -17.04 -6.97 3.59
CA SER A 56 -18.02 -6.06 4.19
C SER A 56 -17.67 -5.59 5.61
N ILE A 57 -16.98 -6.40 6.39
CA ILE A 57 -16.53 -6.06 7.76
C ILE A 57 -15.43 -5.00 7.72
N PHE A 58 -14.51 -5.08 6.75
CA PHE A 58 -13.45 -4.09 6.62
C PHE A 58 -13.93 -2.81 5.93
N GLN A 59 -14.87 -2.93 4.98
CA GLN A 59 -15.54 -1.77 4.38
C GLN A 59 -16.26 -0.91 5.42
N SER A 60 -17.05 -1.52 6.32
CA SER A 60 -17.80 -0.75 7.33
C SER A 60 -16.88 -0.01 8.30
N ARG A 61 -15.81 -0.66 8.77
CA ARG A 61 -14.82 -0.06 9.69
C ARG A 61 -14.09 1.16 9.12
N ILE A 62 -13.96 1.25 7.80
CA ILE A 62 -13.27 2.38 7.15
C ILE A 62 -14.24 3.48 6.74
N LEU A 63 -15.49 3.16 6.42
CA LEU A 63 -16.56 4.16 6.28
C LEU A 63 -16.79 4.94 7.59
N GLU A 64 -16.52 4.32 8.73
CA GLU A 64 -16.55 4.96 10.06
C GLU A 64 -15.31 5.84 10.34
N GLN A 65 -14.24 5.73 9.54
CA GLN A 65 -13.00 6.48 9.75
C GLN A 65 -13.00 7.78 8.94
N SER A 66 -12.55 8.87 9.57
CA SER A 66 -12.38 10.18 8.92
C SER A 66 -11.47 10.08 7.68
N VAL A 67 -11.68 10.98 6.70
CA VAL A 67 -11.00 11.07 5.39
C VAL A 67 -9.46 10.94 5.42
N LYS A 68 -8.83 11.13 6.59
CA LYS A 68 -7.41 10.86 6.81
C LYS A 68 -7.20 10.05 8.09
N PRO A 69 -6.91 8.74 8.03
CA PRO A 69 -6.64 7.94 9.22
C PRO A 69 -5.34 8.41 9.90
N SER A 70 -5.33 8.40 11.24
CA SER A 70 -4.11 8.65 12.01
C SER A 70 -3.12 7.49 11.84
N HIS A 71 -1.85 7.73 12.17
CA HIS A 71 -0.82 6.68 12.12
C HIS A 71 -1.22 5.46 12.96
N ASP A 72 -1.72 5.68 14.19
CA ASP A 72 -2.13 4.61 15.08
C ASP A 72 -3.31 3.80 14.53
N HIS A 73 -4.25 4.45 13.84
CA HIS A 73 -5.35 3.74 13.17
C HIS A 73 -4.84 2.87 12.02
N ILE A 74 -3.90 3.36 11.22
CA ILE A 74 -3.28 2.60 10.12
C ILE A 74 -2.54 1.38 10.70
N VAL A 75 -1.74 1.58 11.75
CA VAL A 75 -1.00 0.49 12.42
C VAL A 75 -1.97 -0.56 12.96
N SER A 76 -3.01 -0.12 13.68
CA SER A 76 -4.01 -1.01 14.27
C SER A 76 -4.76 -1.80 13.20
N PHE A 77 -5.14 -1.16 12.10
CA PHE A 77 -5.78 -1.82 10.96
C PHE A 77 -4.93 -3.00 10.45
N TRP A 78 -3.65 -2.76 10.12
CA TRP A 78 -2.77 -3.80 9.59
C TRP A 78 -2.47 -4.92 10.60
N GLN A 79 -2.50 -4.63 11.90
CA GLN A 79 -2.32 -5.63 12.95
C GLN A 79 -3.53 -6.57 13.12
N GLN A 80 -4.74 -6.06 12.89
CA GLN A 80 -5.99 -6.80 13.08
C GLN A 80 -6.34 -7.73 11.91
N LEU A 81 -5.66 -7.61 10.77
CA LEU A 81 -5.93 -8.46 9.62
C LEU A 81 -5.54 -9.93 9.89
N PRO A 82 -6.33 -10.92 9.45
CA PRO A 82 -6.00 -12.34 9.59
C PRO A 82 -4.78 -12.69 8.73
N ALA A 83 -3.66 -13.06 9.38
CA ALA A 83 -2.38 -13.30 8.71
C ALA A 83 -2.47 -14.36 7.60
N GLU A 84 -3.29 -15.39 7.80
CA GLU A 84 -3.47 -16.51 6.88
C GLU A 84 -4.18 -16.14 5.58
N GLN A 85 -5.00 -15.07 5.58
CA GLN A 85 -5.81 -14.68 4.42
C GLN A 85 -5.19 -13.56 3.59
N VAL A 86 -4.34 -12.74 4.22
CA VAL A 86 -3.74 -11.53 3.61
C VAL A 86 -2.25 -11.38 3.92
N GLN A 87 -1.50 -12.48 3.79
CA GLN A 87 -0.08 -12.57 4.16
C GLN A 87 0.80 -11.60 3.34
N ASN A 88 0.54 -11.46 2.04
CA ASN A 88 1.34 -10.61 1.17
C ASN A 88 1.12 -9.13 1.49
N MET A 89 -0.13 -8.74 1.73
CA MET A 89 -0.51 -7.38 2.14
C MET A 89 0.02 -7.04 3.51
N ARG A 90 0.05 -8.00 4.45
CA ARG A 90 0.64 -7.80 5.77
C ARG A 90 2.16 -7.63 5.68
N SER A 91 2.83 -8.46 4.89
CA SER A 91 4.28 -8.34 4.65
C SER A 91 4.63 -7.03 3.96
N PHE A 92 3.80 -6.60 2.99
CA PHE A 92 3.90 -5.31 2.34
C PHE A 92 3.75 -4.18 3.35
N ALA A 93 2.67 -4.16 4.12
CA ALA A 93 2.40 -3.12 5.11
C ALA A 93 3.48 -3.05 6.20
N GLN A 94 4.01 -4.20 6.63
CA GLN A 94 5.08 -4.25 7.63
C GLN A 94 6.35 -3.53 7.16
N LYS A 95 6.73 -3.62 5.88
CA LYS A 95 7.86 -2.86 5.33
C LYS A 95 7.66 -1.35 5.52
N TYR A 96 6.44 -0.88 5.29
CA TYR A 96 6.08 0.53 5.44
C TYR A 96 5.91 0.95 6.90
N LEU A 97 5.38 0.08 7.77
CA LEU A 97 5.35 0.31 9.22
C LEU A 97 6.77 0.44 9.79
N CYS A 98 7.71 -0.42 9.40
CA CYS A 98 9.10 -0.31 9.83
C CYS A 98 9.76 0.97 9.30
N ARG A 99 9.41 1.40 8.09
CA ARG A 99 9.96 2.62 7.47
C ARG A 99 9.40 3.91 8.09
N PHE A 100 8.11 3.94 8.41
CA PHE A 100 7.43 5.12 8.96
C PHE A 100 7.36 5.13 10.50
N GLY A 101 7.53 3.98 11.15
CA GLY A 101 7.52 3.82 12.61
C GLY A 101 8.91 3.85 13.27
N SER A 102 9.99 3.93 12.50
CA SER A 102 11.38 3.95 13.02
C SER A 102 11.81 5.29 13.64
N THR A 103 10.86 6.14 14.04
CA THR A 103 11.12 7.37 14.84
C THR A 103 10.64 7.29 16.29
N ASN A 104 10.33 6.11 16.83
CA ASN A 104 10.13 5.96 18.27
C ASN A 104 10.79 4.69 18.81
N ARG A 105 12.06 4.81 19.19
CA ARG A 105 12.62 4.20 20.41
C ARG A 105 13.64 5.15 21.01
#